data_AF-A0A538DEX0-F1
#
_entry.id   AF-A0A538DEX0-F1
#
_cell.length_a   1.000
_cell.length_b   1.000
_cell.length_c   1.000
_cell.angle_alpha   90.00
_cell.angle_beta   90.00
_cell.angle_gamma   90.00
#
_symmetry.space_group_name_H-M   'P 1'
#
loop_
_entity.id
_entity.type
_entity.pdbx_description
1 polymer ?
#
loop_
_entity_poly.entity_id
_entity_poly.type
_entity_poly.pdbx_seq_one_letter_code
_entity_poly.pdbx_strand_id
1 'polypeptide(L)'
;MLRYLGVDNDAVNWGWLSDKERFSFEALNSEARLTEPLMRGDDLGKLARDGAQLVRATWSQALRAAAEAITLAGPDKLGVLGGARLSNESAYAWAKLIKGVVGTDNIDCQLGDGLPPELLYSLPRATI
;
A
#
# COMPACT_ATOMS: atom_id res chain seq x y z
N MET A 1 -2.87 21.21 9.72
CA MET A 1 -3.77 21.46 8.56
C MET A 1 -5.15 21.74 9.12
N LEU A 2 -5.74 22.89 8.80
CA LEU A 2 -6.97 23.35 9.45
C LEU A 2 -8.25 22.89 8.73
N ARG A 3 -8.27 22.93 7.39
CA ARG A 3 -9.41 22.49 6.57
C ARG A 3 -8.97 22.22 5.12
N TYR A 4 -9.74 21.41 4.40
CA TYR A 4 -9.72 21.31 2.94
C TYR A 4 -10.93 22.01 2.31
N LEU A 5 -10.68 22.70 1.21
CA LEU A 5 -11.68 23.37 0.39
C LEU A 5 -11.50 22.91 -1.06
N GLY A 6 -12.60 22.73 -1.77
CA GLY A 6 -12.56 22.42 -3.19
C GLY A 6 -12.03 23.61 -3.96
N VAL A 7 -11.07 23.35 -4.84
CA VAL A 7 -10.70 24.30 -5.90
C VAL A 7 -11.65 24.04 -7.07
N ASP A 8 -12.05 25.11 -7.74
CA ASP A 8 -12.97 25.00 -8.87
C ASP A 8 -12.28 24.37 -10.08
N ASN A 9 -12.94 23.38 -10.68
CA ASN A 9 -12.45 22.66 -11.86
C ASN A 9 -13.64 22.06 -12.62
N ASP A 10 -13.93 22.68 -13.76
CA ASP A 10 -15.05 22.37 -14.67
C ASP A 10 -15.06 20.91 -15.18
N ALA A 11 -13.92 20.23 -15.23
CA ALA A 11 -13.85 18.87 -15.75
C ALA A 11 -14.07 17.79 -14.68
N VAL A 12 -14.06 18.16 -13.38
CA VAL A 12 -13.99 17.17 -12.29
C VAL A 12 -15.02 17.41 -11.21
N ASN A 13 -14.94 18.52 -10.48
CA ASN A 13 -15.62 18.67 -9.20
C ASN A 13 -16.38 19.98 -9.01
N TRP A 14 -16.18 21.00 -9.87
CA TRP A 14 -16.87 22.29 -9.81
C TRP A 14 -16.81 22.95 -8.41
N GLY A 15 -15.68 22.78 -7.71
CA GLY A 15 -15.48 23.28 -6.35
C GLY A 15 -16.15 22.47 -5.24
N TRP A 16 -16.92 21.43 -5.56
CA TRP A 16 -17.53 20.53 -4.60
C TRP A 16 -16.56 19.43 -4.18
N LEU A 17 -16.66 19.01 -2.92
CA LEU A 17 -15.94 17.87 -2.36
C LEU A 17 -16.93 17.05 -1.56
N SER A 18 -16.80 15.73 -1.62
CA SER A 18 -17.51 14.81 -0.74
C SER A 18 -17.03 14.96 0.71
N ASP A 19 -17.81 14.45 1.66
CA ASP A 19 -17.43 14.46 3.08
C ASP A 19 -16.12 13.70 3.33
N LYS A 20 -15.90 12.60 2.59
CA LYS A 20 -14.66 11.83 2.64
C LYS A 20 -13.47 12.73 2.34
N GLU A 21 -13.50 13.47 1.24
CA GLU A 21 -12.39 14.33 0.82
C GLU A 21 -12.25 15.56 1.73
N ARG A 22 -13.37 16.13 2.17
CA ARG A 22 -13.38 17.35 2.98
C ARG A 22 -12.80 17.13 4.38
N PHE A 23 -13.04 15.95 4.97
CA PHE A 23 -12.74 15.69 6.38
C PHE A 23 -11.66 14.62 6.63
N SER A 24 -11.19 13.88 5.61
CA SER A 24 -10.21 12.80 5.83
C SER A 24 -8.82 13.26 6.31
N PHE A 25 -8.51 14.55 6.25
CA PHE A 25 -7.17 15.07 6.57
C PHE A 25 -6.75 14.85 8.02
N GLU A 26 -7.70 14.64 8.93
CA GLU A 26 -7.42 14.36 10.34
C GLU A 26 -6.64 13.05 10.54
N ALA A 27 -6.81 12.08 9.62
CA ALA A 27 -6.08 10.81 9.66
C ALA A 27 -4.55 11.00 9.63
N LEU A 28 -4.06 12.12 9.06
CA LEU A 28 -2.63 12.44 9.02
C LEU A 28 -2.04 12.75 10.41
N ASN A 29 -2.88 13.18 11.36
CA ASN A 29 -2.49 13.48 12.75
C ASN A 29 -2.99 12.43 13.74
N SER A 30 -3.52 11.31 13.25
CA SER A 30 -3.98 10.22 14.12
C SER A 30 -2.81 9.63 14.91
N GLU A 31 -3.01 9.34 16.19
CA GLU A 31 -2.05 8.59 17.02
C GLU A 31 -1.80 7.17 16.49
N ALA A 32 -2.75 6.62 15.70
CA ALA A 32 -2.60 5.33 15.04
C ALA A 32 -1.68 5.39 13.80
N ARG A 33 -1.19 6.57 13.40
CA ARG A 33 -0.29 6.70 12.26
C ARG A 33 1.05 6.03 12.56
N LEU A 34 1.42 5.07 11.72
CA LEU A 34 2.76 4.49 11.75
C LEU A 34 3.79 5.55 11.34
N THR A 35 4.69 5.88 12.25
CA THR A 35 5.77 6.86 12.04
C THR A 35 7.13 6.20 11.86
N GLU A 36 7.22 4.90 12.09
CA GLU A 36 8.44 4.11 12.01
C GLU A 36 8.14 2.65 11.62
N PRO A 37 9.15 1.89 11.18
CA PRO A 37 9.01 0.47 10.92
C PRO A 37 8.72 -0.31 12.20
N LEU A 38 7.79 -1.26 12.13
CA LEU A 38 7.50 -2.21 13.19
C LEU A 38 7.77 -3.63 12.71
N MET A 39 8.30 -4.47 13.60
CA MET A 39 8.58 -5.89 13.35
C MET A 39 8.00 -6.76 14.46
N ARG A 40 7.89 -8.07 14.23
CA ARG A 40 7.40 -9.01 15.24
C ARG A 40 8.35 -9.07 16.45
N GLY A 41 7.76 -9.10 17.65
CA GLY A 41 8.49 -9.06 18.91
C GLY A 41 7.76 -9.73 20.06
N ASP A 42 8.52 -9.94 21.15
CA ASP A 42 8.02 -10.48 22.41
C ASP A 42 7.36 -9.40 23.29
N ASP A 43 6.82 -9.82 24.43
CA ASP A 43 6.20 -8.98 25.44
C ASP A 43 7.19 -8.05 26.16
N LEU A 44 8.49 -8.31 26.05
CA LEU A 44 9.58 -7.48 26.57
C LEU A 44 10.05 -6.41 25.56
N GLY A 45 9.41 -6.32 24.39
CA GLY A 45 9.75 -5.33 23.37
C GLY A 45 10.96 -5.72 22.51
N LYS A 46 11.42 -6.98 22.57
CA LYS A 46 12.56 -7.46 21.77
C LYS A 46 12.07 -8.11 20.49
N LEU A 47 12.88 -8.03 19.44
CA LEU A 47 12.60 -8.67 18.16
C LEU A 47 12.53 -10.20 18.33
N ALA A 48 11.44 -10.80 17.88
CA ALA A 48 11.18 -12.23 17.94
C ALA A 48 10.33 -12.61 16.73
N ARG A 49 10.83 -13.54 15.90
CA ARG A 49 10.23 -13.88 14.60
C ARG A 49 8.76 -14.32 14.72
N ASP A 50 8.47 -15.13 15.74
CA ASP A 50 7.14 -15.68 16.02
C ASP A 50 6.45 -14.96 17.19
N GLY A 51 6.95 -13.77 17.54
CA GLY A 51 6.40 -12.93 18.58
C GLY A 51 5.01 -12.39 18.21
N ALA A 52 4.10 -12.32 19.17
CA ALA A 52 2.74 -11.85 18.94
C ALA A 52 2.65 -10.31 18.81
N GLN A 53 3.61 -9.57 19.37
CA GLN A 53 3.59 -8.11 19.42
C GLN A 53 4.28 -7.49 18.19
N LEU A 54 3.97 -6.21 17.95
CA LEU A 54 4.73 -5.36 17.03
C LEU A 54 5.59 -4.41 17.85
N VAL A 55 6.90 -4.43 17.59
CA VAL A 55 7.89 -3.63 18.31
C VAL A 55 8.67 -2.75 17.33
N ARG A 56 9.17 -1.61 17.81
CA ARG A 56 9.90 -0.62 16.99
C ARG A 56 11.16 -1.26 16.39
N ALA A 57 11.42 -0.97 15.12
CA ALA A 57 12.60 -1.43 14.40
C ALA A 57 13.25 -0.30 13.60
N THR A 58 14.55 -0.43 13.34
CA THR A 58 15.22 0.48 12.40
C THR A 58 14.87 0.15 10.96
N TRP A 59 14.94 1.14 10.06
CA TRP A 59 14.75 0.93 8.63
C TRP A 59 15.69 -0.15 8.07
N SER A 60 16.95 -0.17 8.49
CA SER A 60 17.93 -1.16 8.05
C SER A 60 17.54 -2.59 8.44
N GLN A 61 17.03 -2.79 9.67
CA GLN A 61 16.55 -4.10 10.12
C GLN A 61 15.30 -4.54 9.34
N ALA A 62 14.32 -3.65 9.22
CA ALA A 62 13.05 -3.95 8.57
C ALA A 62 13.24 -4.27 7.07
N LEU A 63 14.01 -3.44 6.35
CA LEU A 63 14.28 -3.65 4.93
C LEU A 63 15.09 -4.92 4.67
N ARG A 64 16.08 -5.21 5.53
CA ARG A 64 16.87 -6.44 5.43
C ARG A 64 16.00 -7.68 5.63
N ALA A 65 15.18 -7.70 6.67
CA ALA A 65 14.27 -8.80 6.94
C ALA A 65 13.25 -9.01 5.81
N ALA A 66 12.70 -7.91 5.26
CA ALA A 66 11.80 -7.98 4.11
C ALA A 66 12.49 -8.55 2.86
N ALA A 67 13.70 -8.07 2.54
CA ALA A 67 14.46 -8.55 1.39
C ALA A 67 14.85 -10.04 1.54
N GLU A 68 15.28 -10.47 2.72
CA GLU A 68 15.61 -11.87 3.02
C GLU A 68 14.37 -12.77 2.86
N ALA A 69 13.21 -12.34 3.39
CA ALA A 69 11.95 -13.10 3.26
C ALA A 69 11.47 -13.21 1.80
N ILE A 70 11.54 -12.11 1.05
CA ILE A 70 11.20 -12.06 -0.39
C ILE A 70 12.11 -13.01 -1.18
N THR A 71 13.42 -12.94 -0.94
CA THR A 71 14.41 -13.78 -1.63
C THR A 71 14.20 -15.26 -1.32
N LEU A 72 13.91 -15.61 -0.06
CA LEU A 72 13.70 -16.99 0.37
C LEU A 72 12.42 -17.60 -0.20
N ALA A 73 11.36 -16.81 -0.34
CA ALA A 73 10.07 -17.28 -0.86
C ALA A 73 10.15 -17.66 -2.35
N GLY A 74 10.90 -16.88 -3.14
CA GLY A 74 10.98 -17.00 -4.59
C GLY A 74 9.79 -16.38 -5.33
N PRO A 75 9.98 -15.93 -6.58
CA PRO A 75 9.01 -15.10 -7.31
C PRO A 75 7.63 -15.74 -7.49
N ASP A 76 7.58 -17.05 -7.77
CA ASP A 76 6.34 -17.78 -8.07
C ASP A 76 5.37 -17.87 -6.88
N LYS A 77 5.89 -17.69 -5.65
CA LYS A 77 5.10 -17.77 -4.40
C LYS A 77 4.77 -16.41 -3.82
N LEU A 78 5.23 -15.34 -4.45
CA LEU A 78 4.98 -13.98 -4.01
C LEU A 78 3.76 -13.42 -4.73
N GLY A 79 2.90 -12.77 -3.97
CA GLY A 79 1.81 -11.93 -4.46
C GLY A 79 1.93 -10.56 -3.80
N VAL A 80 1.78 -9.50 -4.57
CA VAL A 80 1.95 -8.13 -4.09
C VAL A 80 0.67 -7.34 -4.30
N LEU A 81 0.12 -6.81 -3.20
CA LEU A 81 -1.06 -5.96 -3.21
C LEU A 81 -0.68 -4.51 -2.87
N GLY A 82 -0.99 -3.56 -3.75
CA GLY A 82 -0.82 -2.13 -3.48
C GLY A 82 -0.60 -1.25 -4.71
N GLY A 83 -0.42 0.05 -4.46
CA GLY A 83 -0.13 1.05 -5.49
C GLY A 83 -1.31 1.97 -5.85
N ALA A 84 -2.57 1.53 -5.68
CA ALA A 84 -3.75 2.30 -6.09
C ALA A 84 -3.90 3.66 -5.39
N ARG A 85 -3.35 3.81 -4.18
CA ARG A 85 -3.40 5.06 -3.40
C ARG A 85 -2.09 5.86 -3.46
N LEU A 86 -1.14 5.45 -4.30
CA LEU A 86 0.12 6.16 -4.53
C LEU A 86 -0.02 7.12 -5.72
N SER A 87 0.97 8.01 -5.90
CA SER A 87 1.11 8.75 -7.15
C SER A 87 1.46 7.80 -8.31
N ASN A 88 1.25 8.23 -9.56
CA ASN A 88 1.57 7.43 -10.74
C ASN A 88 3.07 7.05 -10.79
N GLU A 89 3.97 7.95 -10.38
CA GLU A 89 5.40 7.70 -10.33
C GLU A 89 5.75 6.63 -9.29
N SER A 90 5.11 6.71 -8.13
CA SER A 90 5.31 5.76 -7.05
C SER A 90 4.70 4.39 -7.39
N ALA A 91 3.54 4.36 -8.05
CA ALA A 91 2.93 3.14 -8.59
C ALA A 91 3.80 2.52 -9.69
N TYR A 92 4.40 3.33 -10.56
CA TYR A 92 5.36 2.87 -11.56
C TYR A 92 6.63 2.29 -10.91
N ALA A 93 7.23 2.99 -9.94
CA ALA A 93 8.39 2.50 -9.20
C ALA A 93 8.09 1.19 -8.46
N TRP A 94 6.89 1.09 -7.87
CA TRP A 94 6.38 -0.12 -7.23
C TRP A 94 6.30 -1.29 -8.23
N ALA A 95 5.61 -1.10 -9.35
CA ALA A 95 5.50 -2.12 -10.39
C ALA A 95 6.87 -2.52 -10.96
N LYS A 96 7.76 -1.57 -11.19
CA LYS A 96 9.12 -1.82 -11.70
C LYS A 96 9.97 -2.61 -10.70
N LEU A 97 9.88 -2.31 -9.40
CA LEU A 97 10.56 -3.08 -8.36
C LEU A 97 10.08 -4.52 -8.34
N ILE A 98 8.76 -4.74 -8.34
CA ILE A 98 8.19 -6.08 -8.24
C ILE A 98 8.47 -6.90 -9.51
N LYS A 99 8.18 -6.36 -10.69
CA LYS A 99 8.37 -7.11 -11.94
C LYS A 99 9.85 -7.25 -12.32
N GLY A 100 10.63 -6.19 -12.12
CA GLY A 100 12.02 -6.12 -12.58
C GLY A 100 13.04 -6.69 -11.60
N VAL A 101 12.82 -6.55 -10.29
CA VAL A 101 13.79 -6.97 -9.26
C VAL A 101 13.31 -8.23 -8.55
N VAL A 102 12.05 -8.26 -8.09
CA VAL A 102 11.50 -9.45 -7.43
C VAL A 102 11.22 -10.56 -8.46
N GLY A 103 10.84 -10.18 -9.68
CA GLY A 103 10.65 -11.12 -10.79
C GLY A 103 9.28 -11.81 -10.79
N THR A 104 8.26 -11.21 -10.18
CA THR A 104 6.90 -11.76 -10.17
C THR A 104 5.92 -10.85 -10.92
N ASP A 105 5.01 -11.46 -11.68
CA ASP A 105 3.88 -10.78 -12.31
C ASP A 105 2.61 -10.81 -11.46
N ASN A 106 2.66 -11.46 -10.29
CA ASN A 106 1.55 -11.55 -9.34
C ASN A 106 1.39 -10.24 -8.56
N ILE A 107 0.96 -9.19 -9.24
CA ILE A 107 0.73 -7.86 -8.67
C ILE A 107 -0.70 -7.41 -8.93
N ASP A 108 -1.35 -6.87 -7.89
CA ASP A 108 -2.66 -6.23 -7.98
C ASP A 108 -2.68 -4.97 -7.11
N CYS A 109 -3.54 -4.01 -7.45
CA CYS A 109 -3.69 -2.75 -6.72
C CYS A 109 -4.99 -2.68 -5.91
N GLN A 110 -5.92 -3.61 -6.12
CA GLN A 110 -7.22 -3.65 -5.48
C GLN A 110 -7.13 -4.15 -4.03
N LEU A 111 -7.77 -3.43 -3.09
CA LEU A 111 -7.70 -3.73 -1.65
C LEU A 111 -9.01 -4.18 -1.02
N GLY A 112 -10.15 -4.08 -1.71
CA GLY A 112 -11.43 -4.60 -1.18
C GLY A 112 -12.72 -4.02 -1.76
N ASP A 113 -12.64 -3.04 -2.67
CA ASP A 113 -13.80 -2.35 -3.26
C ASP A 113 -13.98 -2.57 -4.76
N GLY A 114 -13.07 -3.29 -5.42
CA GLY A 114 -13.24 -3.56 -6.85
C GLY A 114 -14.14 -4.77 -7.12
N LEU A 115 -14.40 -4.98 -8.40
CA LEU A 115 -15.27 -6.03 -8.87
C LEU A 115 -14.70 -7.42 -8.53
N PRO A 116 -15.56 -8.45 -8.38
CA PRO A 116 -15.11 -9.82 -8.24
C PRO A 116 -14.16 -10.18 -9.39
N PRO A 117 -13.01 -10.84 -9.13
CA PRO A 117 -12.06 -11.22 -10.17
C PRO A 117 -12.72 -12.03 -11.29
N GLU A 118 -13.66 -12.91 -10.94
CA GLU A 118 -14.42 -13.73 -11.90
C GLU A 118 -15.20 -12.86 -12.88
N LEU A 119 -15.79 -11.78 -12.39
CA LEU A 119 -16.51 -10.82 -13.23
C LEU A 119 -15.53 -10.07 -14.14
N LEU A 120 -14.42 -9.57 -13.60
CA LEU A 120 -13.40 -8.87 -14.39
C LEU A 120 -12.83 -9.74 -15.53
N TYR A 121 -12.59 -11.03 -15.27
CA TYR A 121 -12.10 -11.96 -16.29
C TYR A 121 -13.17 -12.33 -17.33
N SER A 122 -14.45 -12.23 -16.99
CA SER A 122 -15.57 -12.51 -17.91
C SER A 122 -15.86 -11.36 -18.88
N LEU A 123 -15.42 -10.14 -18.56
CA LEU A 123 -15.68 -8.96 -19.40
C LEU A 123 -14.70 -8.91 -20.59
N PRO A 124 -15.15 -8.50 -21.79
CA PRO A 124 -14.25 -8.28 -22.91
C PRO A 124 -13.22 -7.20 -22.56
N ARG A 125 -11.93 -7.49 -22.79
CA ARG A 125 -10.85 -6.53 -22.54
C ARG A 125 -11.05 -5.31 -23.43
N ALA A 126 -11.05 -4.12 -22.81
CA ALA A 126 -11.02 -2.87 -23.56
C ALA A 126 -9.76 -2.86 -24.44
N THR A 127 -9.96 -2.66 -25.75
CA THR A 127 -8.88 -2.41 -26.71
C THR A 127 -8.72 -0.90 -26.84
N ILE A 128 -7.47 -0.43 -26.77
CA ILE A 128 -7.09 0.94 -27.12
C ILE A 128 -6.87 0.99 -28.63
#